data_AF-A0A954RTK8-F1
#
_entry.id   AF-A0A954RTK8-F1
#
_cell.length_a   1.000
_cell.length_b   1.000
_cell.length_c   1.000
_cell.angle_alpha   90.00
_cell.angle_beta   90.00
_cell.angle_gamma   90.00
#
_symmetry.space_group_name_H-M   'P 1'
#
loop_
_entity.id
_entity.type
_entity.pdbx_description
1 polymer ?
#
loop_
_entity_poly.entity_id
_entity_poly.type
_entity_poly.pdbx_seq_one_letter_code
_entity_poly.pdbx_strand_id
1 'polypeptide(L)'
;DTTDGDQLSYANTLAEKTLESVLLQKQAANNSKEQFANSPDLNRELQDAVMESMDAQAELAARALNSTQVLEGLKAILLNHLGLYERLKERGDAA
;
A
#
# COMPACT_ATOMS: atom_id res chain seq x y z
N ASP A 1 -19.02 -2.04 -1.12
CA ASP A 1 -18.30 -2.40 0.12
C ASP A 1 -16.90 -2.87 -0.20
N THR A 2 -15.94 -2.56 0.68
CA THR A 2 -14.56 -3.04 0.64
C THR A 2 -14.41 -4.25 1.56
N THR A 3 -13.50 -5.17 1.25
CA THR A 3 -13.13 -6.28 2.12
C THR A 3 -12.06 -5.87 3.15
N ASP A 4 -11.86 -6.67 4.20
CA ASP A 4 -10.75 -6.49 5.14
C ASP A 4 -9.38 -6.55 4.43
N GLY A 5 -9.29 -7.36 3.37
CA GLY A 5 -8.09 -7.44 2.53
C GLY A 5 -7.82 -6.13 1.79
N ASP A 6 -8.86 -5.49 1.27
CA ASP A 6 -8.73 -4.19 0.59
C ASP A 6 -8.27 -3.11 1.57
N GLN A 7 -8.86 -3.09 2.76
CA GLN A 7 -8.50 -2.12 3.81
C GLN A 7 -7.04 -2.30 4.27
N LEU A 8 -6.62 -3.53 4.52
CA LEU A 8 -5.25 -3.81 4.96
C LEU A 8 -4.22 -3.49 3.86
N SER A 9 -4.52 -3.86 2.61
CA SER A 9 -3.66 -3.54 1.46
C SER A 9 -3.51 -2.02 1.29
N TYR A 10 -4.62 -1.29 1.42
CA TYR A 10 -4.61 0.16 1.30
C TYR A 10 -3.86 0.82 2.47
N ALA A 11 -4.05 0.35 3.71
CA ALA A 11 -3.30 0.84 4.87
C ALA A 11 -1.78 0.65 4.71
N ASN A 12 -1.34 -0.50 4.17
CA ASN A 12 0.08 -0.73 3.86
C ASN A 12 0.59 0.24 2.78
N THR A 13 -0.22 0.51 1.75
CA THR A 13 0.15 1.49 0.71
C THR A 13 0.35 2.88 1.31
N LEU A 14 -0.57 3.33 2.18
CA LEU A 14 -0.46 4.61 2.87
C LEU A 14 0.74 4.64 3.82
N ALA A 15 1.05 3.53 4.50
CA ALA A 15 2.21 3.44 5.37
C ALA A 15 3.52 3.66 4.59
N GLU A 16 3.71 2.94 3.47
CA GLU A 16 4.89 3.12 2.60
C GLU A 16 5.00 4.56 2.09
N LYS A 17 3.90 5.17 1.64
CA LYS A 17 3.89 6.57 1.19
C LYS A 17 4.25 7.55 2.29
N THR A 18 3.66 7.37 3.47
CA THR A 18 3.90 8.24 4.64
C THR A 18 5.35 8.14 5.12
N LEU A 19 5.98 6.97 4.99
CA LEU A 19 7.39 6.76 5.33
C LEU A 19 8.34 7.58 4.44
N GLU A 20 7.93 7.99 3.24
CA GLU A 20 8.72 8.86 2.36
C GLU A 20 8.87 10.29 2.94
N SER A 21 8.04 10.70 3.91
CA SER A 21 8.05 12.05 4.47
C SER A 21 9.19 12.29 5.46
N VAL A 22 10.21 13.05 5.02
CA VAL A 22 11.33 13.49 5.86
C VAL A 22 10.86 14.32 7.07
N LEU A 23 9.76 15.07 6.93
CA LEU A 23 9.16 15.82 8.02
C LEU A 23 8.66 14.88 9.12
N LEU A 24 7.87 13.87 8.75
CA LEU A 24 7.34 12.91 9.71
C LEU A 24 8.44 12.06 10.35
N GLN A 25 9.47 11.68 9.59
CA GLN A 25 10.65 11.01 10.15
C GLN A 25 11.30 11.86 11.26
N LYS A 26 11.48 13.16 11.02
CA LYS A 26 12.00 14.08 12.06
C LYS A 26 11.06 14.21 13.25
N GLN A 27 9.75 14.29 13.03
CA GLN A 27 8.80 14.38 14.13
C GLN A 27 8.79 13.11 14.98
N ALA A 28 8.79 11.93 14.35
CA ALA A 28 8.84 10.65 15.04
C ALA A 28 10.13 10.48 15.85
N ALA A 29 11.26 11.00 15.36
CA ALA A 29 12.54 10.93 16.07
C ALA A 29 12.62 11.86 17.30
N ASN A 30 11.85 12.95 17.32
CA ASN A 30 11.98 14.02 18.33
C ASN A 30 10.79 14.14 19.29
N ASN A 31 9.71 13.39 19.07
CA ASN A 31 8.49 13.48 19.88
C ASN A 31 8.09 12.11 20.42
N SER A 32 7.31 12.09 21.51
CA SER A 32 6.64 10.87 21.95
C SER A 32 5.62 10.41 20.90
N LYS A 33 5.25 9.12 20.93
CA LYS A 33 4.20 8.60 20.04
C LYS A 33 2.88 9.35 20.19
N GLU A 34 2.51 9.75 21.40
CA GLU A 34 1.28 10.50 21.66
C GLU A 34 1.34 11.91 21.07
N GLN A 35 2.48 12.60 21.19
CA GLN A 35 2.68 13.91 20.57
C GLN A 35 2.66 13.81 19.04
N PHE A 36 3.34 12.82 18.47
CA PHE A 36 3.35 12.55 17.04
C PHE A 36 1.94 12.25 16.50
N ALA A 37 1.18 11.40 17.20
CA ALA A 37 -0.18 11.04 16.81
C ALA A 37 -1.15 12.23 16.80
N ASN A 38 -0.87 13.27 17.60
CA ASN A 38 -1.64 14.50 17.64
C ASN A 38 -1.07 15.60 16.72
N SER A 39 -0.07 15.29 15.89
CA SER A 39 0.56 16.27 14.99
C SER A 39 -0.39 16.68 13.86
N PRO A 40 -0.60 18.00 13.61
CA PRO A 40 -1.33 18.45 12.44
C PRO A 40 -0.60 18.10 11.13
N ASP A 41 0.73 17.99 11.16
CA ASP A 41 1.51 17.59 9.99
C ASP A 41 1.27 16.12 9.64
N LEU A 42 1.12 15.24 10.63
CA LEU A 42 0.74 13.84 10.37
C LEU A 42 -0.60 13.76 9.63
N ASN A 43 -1.61 14.53 10.07
CA ASN A 43 -2.91 14.53 9.41
C ASN A 43 -2.81 15.04 7.96
N ARG A 44 -2.00 16.07 7.72
CA ARG A 44 -1.79 16.63 6.37
C ARG A 44 -1.09 15.64 5.45
N GLU A 45 0.02 15.09 5.90
CA GLU A 45 0.83 14.15 5.11
C GLU A 45 0.06 12.85 4.84
N LEU A 46 -0.82 12.41 5.74
CA LEU A 46 -1.74 11.29 5.46
C LEU A 46 -2.76 11.61 4.37
N GLN A 47 -3.29 12.84 4.32
CA GLN A 47 -4.18 13.27 3.24
C GLN A 47 -3.44 13.34 1.90
N ASP A 48 -2.22 13.87 1.92
CA ASP A 48 -1.35 13.92 0.74
C ASP A 48 -1.03 12.51 0.25
N ALA A 49 -0.65 11.59 1.16
CA ALA A 49 -0.42 10.18 0.83
C ALA A 49 -1.65 9.49 0.24
N VAL A 50 -2.87 9.82 0.72
CA VAL A 50 -4.12 9.33 0.12
C VAL A 50 -4.23 9.78 -1.33
N MET A 51 -4.06 11.08 -1.61
CA MET A 51 -4.14 11.62 -2.98
C MET A 51 -3.08 11.01 -3.90
N GLU A 52 -1.82 10.97 -3.46
CA GLU A 52 -0.72 10.42 -4.26
C GLU A 52 -0.85 8.91 -4.50
N SER A 53 -1.37 8.17 -3.51
CA SER A 53 -1.59 6.72 -3.66
C SER A 53 -2.62 6.41 -4.75
N MET A 54 -3.64 7.26 -4.90
CA MET A 54 -4.65 7.11 -5.95
C MET A 54 -4.04 7.29 -7.34
N ASP A 55 -3.26 8.35 -7.55
CA ASP A 55 -2.62 8.63 -8.83
C ASP A 55 -1.62 7.53 -9.20
N ALA A 56 -0.80 7.10 -8.25
CA ALA A 56 0.16 6.02 -8.44
C ALA A 56 -0.53 4.69 -8.79
N GLN A 57 -1.61 4.33 -8.09
CA GLN A 57 -2.37 3.11 -8.38
C GLN A 57 -3.05 3.17 -9.75
N ALA A 58 -3.62 4.32 -10.13
CA ALA A 58 -4.22 4.51 -11.44
C ALA A 58 -3.18 4.33 -12.57
N GLU A 59 -1.98 4.89 -12.40
CA GLU A 59 -0.89 4.73 -13.36
C GLU A 59 -0.41 3.27 -13.43
N LEU A 60 -0.19 2.61 -12.29
CA LEU A 60 0.22 1.21 -12.26
C LEU A 60 -0.82 0.29 -12.92
N ALA A 61 -2.10 0.52 -12.65
CA ALA A 61 -3.20 -0.20 -13.28
C ALA A 61 -3.21 0.01 -14.80
N ALA A 62 -3.08 1.27 -15.26
CA ALA A 62 -3.01 1.59 -16.68
C ALA A 62 -1.81 0.89 -17.35
N ARG A 63 -0.62 0.90 -16.73
CA ARG A 63 0.57 0.22 -17.27
C ARG A 63 0.36 -1.29 -17.37
N ALA A 64 -0.23 -1.91 -16.33
CA ALA A 64 -0.51 -3.35 -16.32
C ALA A 64 -1.52 -3.75 -17.41
N LEU A 65 -2.56 -2.94 -17.63
CA LEU A 65 -3.57 -3.19 -18.65
C LEU A 65 -3.05 -3.00 -20.08
N ASN A 66 -2.13 -2.05 -20.28
CA ASN A 66 -1.64 -1.69 -21.62
C ASN A 66 -0.32 -2.37 -22.01
N SER A 67 0.28 -3.18 -21.13
CA SER A 67 1.54 -3.87 -21.40
C SER A 67 1.53 -5.31 -20.92
N THR A 68 1.57 -6.25 -21.89
CA THR A 68 1.70 -7.68 -21.61
C THR A 68 2.97 -7.99 -20.81
N GLN A 69 4.08 -7.30 -21.08
CA GLN A 69 5.32 -7.49 -20.34
C GLN A 69 5.18 -7.12 -18.87
N VAL A 70 4.51 -5.99 -18.56
CA VAL A 70 4.25 -5.57 -17.18
C VAL A 70 3.33 -6.56 -16.48
N LEU A 71 2.27 -7.00 -17.15
CA LEU A 71 1.33 -7.98 -16.61
C LEU A 71 1.99 -9.32 -16.31
N GLU A 72 2.84 -9.81 -17.20
CA GLU A 72 3.62 -11.04 -17.00
C GLU A 72 4.61 -10.91 -15.83
N GLY A 73 5.24 -9.74 -15.68
CA GLY A 73 6.09 -9.44 -14.52
C GLY A 73 5.32 -9.48 -13.20
N LEU A 74 4.13 -8.86 -13.16
CA LEU A 74 3.25 -8.92 -11.99
C LEU A 74 2.82 -10.35 -11.68
N LYS A 75 2.43 -11.13 -12.69
CA LYS A 75 2.10 -12.55 -12.54
C LYS A 75 3.26 -13.33 -11.93
N ALA A 76 4.49 -13.10 -12.39
CA ALA A 76 5.68 -13.75 -11.83
C ALA A 76 5.89 -13.38 -10.36
N ILE A 77 5.70 -12.12 -9.97
CA ILE A 77 5.79 -11.68 -8.56
C ILE A 77 4.72 -12.39 -7.72
N LEU A 78 3.48 -12.43 -8.21
CA LEU A 78 2.36 -13.07 -7.51
C LEU A 78 2.63 -14.56 -7.25
N LEU A 79 3.13 -15.28 -8.26
CA LEU A 79 3.41 -16.72 -8.15
C LEU A 79 4.65 -17.00 -7.30
N ASN A 80 5.75 -16.26 -7.50
CA ASN A 80 7.05 -16.63 -6.92
C ASN A 80 7.35 -15.96 -5.58
N HIS A 81 6.74 -14.82 -5.29
CA HIS A 81 7.02 -14.05 -4.07
C HIS A 81 5.82 -13.96 -3.13
N LEU A 82 4.59 -13.90 -3.67
CA LEU A 82 3.38 -13.81 -2.85
C LEU A 82 2.66 -15.15 -2.67
N GLY A 83 3.15 -16.25 -3.24
CA GLY A 83 2.57 -17.58 -3.07
C GLY A 83 1.10 -17.64 -3.49
N LEU A 84 0.75 -16.98 -4.61
CA LEU A 84 -0.64 -16.83 -5.02
C LEU A 84 -1.33 -18.19 -5.19
N TYR A 85 -0.65 -19.16 -5.78
CA TYR A 85 -1.22 -20.48 -6.03
C TYR A 85 -1.56 -21.21 -4.72
N GLU A 86 -0.62 -21.25 -3.78
CA GLU A 86 -0.77 -21.92 -2.49
C GLU A 86 -1.91 -21.28 -1.68
N ARG A 87 -1.95 -19.94 -1.62
CA ARG A 87 -3.00 -19.20 -0.90
C ARG A 87 -4.38 -19.42 -1.51
N LEU A 88 -4.48 -19.49 -2.84
CA LEU A 88 -5.74 -19.80 -3.51
C LEU A 88 -6.19 -21.23 -3.22
N LYS A 89 -5.26 -22.19 -3.23
CA LYS A 89 -5.53 -23.58 -2.90
C LYS A 89 -6.03 -23.73 -1.45
N GLU A 90 -5.34 -23.13 -0.48
CA GLU A 90 -5.72 -23.16 0.94
C GLU A 90 -7.13 -22.60 1.16
N ARG A 91 -7.50 -21.51 0.46
CA ARG A 91 -8.84 -20.93 0.54
C ARG A 91 -9.91 -21.80 -0.11
N GLY A 92 -9.57 -22.50 -1.19
CA GLY A 92 -10.46 -23.45 -1.87
C GLY A 92 -10.69 -24.71 -1.06
N ASP A 93 -9.67 -25.19 -0.33
CA ASP A 93 -9.76 -26.37 0.54
C ASP A 93 -10.46 -26.07 1.88
N ALA A 94 -10.52 -24.80 2.29
CA ALA A 94 -11.20 -24.33 3.51
C ALA A 94 -12.70 -23.98 3.32
N ALA A 95 -13.22 -24.11 2.10
CA ALA A 95 -14.63 -23.85 1.74
C ALA A 95 -15.42 -25.16 1.61
#